data_AF-A0A521UK97-F1
#
_entry.id   AF-A0A521UK97-F1
#
_cell.length_a   1.000
_cell.length_b   1.000
_cell.length_c   1.000
_cell.angle_alpha   90.00
_cell.angle_beta   90.00
_cell.angle_gamma   90.00
#
_symmetry.space_group_name_H-M   'P 1'
#
loop_
_entity.id
_entity.type
_entity.pdbx_description
1 polymer ?
#
loop_
_entity_poly.entity_id
_entity_poly.type
_entity_poly.pdbx_seq_one_letter_code
_entity_poly.pdbx_strand_id
1 'polypeptide(L)' 'MKIHDMEEDGHEMSRVSAAAAVYRSTLDQHNQARTELHAAIRAALAAGLPIGQVATESGFDREHVRRIRDSS' A
#
# COMPACT_ATOMS: atom_id res chain seq x y z
N MET A 1 37.54 -14.32 22.37
CA MET A 1 36.38 -13.86 21.58
C MET A 1 35.18 -13.96 22.51
N LYS A 2 34.66 -12.81 22.97
CA LYS A 2 33.78 -12.75 24.14
C LYS A 2 32.33 -13.00 23.68
N ILE A 3 31.70 -13.95 24.35
CA ILE A 3 30.27 -14.32 24.29
C ILE A 3 29.31 -13.12 24.36
N HIS A 4 29.74 -11.97 24.90
CA HIS A 4 28.97 -10.73 24.93
C HIS A 4 28.69 -10.13 23.54
N ASP A 5 29.64 -10.19 22.59
CA ASP A 5 29.45 -9.65 21.23
C ASP A 5 28.43 -10.47 20.41
N MET A 6 28.36 -11.79 20.65
CA MET A 6 27.44 -12.69 19.92
C MET A 6 25.97 -12.53 20.32
N GLU A 7 25.68 -12.09 21.55
CA GLU A 7 24.30 -11.86 22.01
C GLU A 7 23.75 -10.51 21.51
N GLU A 8 24.59 -9.47 21.42
CA GLU A 8 24.20 -8.19 20.80
C GLU A 8 23.89 -8.34 19.30
N ASP A 9 24.76 -9.03 18.56
CA ASP A 9 24.55 -9.31 17.13
C ASP A 9 23.26 -10.13 16.89
N GLY A 10 22.95 -11.10 17.76
CA GLY A 10 21.72 -11.89 17.69
C GLY A 10 20.45 -11.09 17.99
N HIS A 11 20.52 -10.18 18.96
CA HIS A 11 19.42 -9.26 19.28
C HIS A 11 19.19 -8.22 18.18
N GLU A 12 20.25 -7.70 17.57
CA GLU A 12 20.17 -6.75 16.46
C GLU A 12 19.62 -7.40 15.19
N MET A 13 20.09 -8.60 14.85
CA MET A 13 19.55 -9.38 13.73
C MET A 13 18.07 -9.78 13.96
N SER A 14 17.68 -10.07 15.21
CA SER A 14 16.29 -10.31 15.60
C SER A 14 15.42 -9.06 15.41
N ARG A 15 15.89 -7.87 15.80
CA ARG A 15 15.18 -6.59 15.58
C ARG A 15 15.02 -6.26 14.10
N VAL A 16 16.06 -6.48 13.30
CA VAL A 16 16.01 -6.25 11.83
C VAL A 16 14.98 -7.19 11.18
N SER A 17 14.96 -8.47 11.58
CA SER A 17 13.98 -9.42 11.03
C SER A 17 12.54 -9.11 11.45
N ALA A 18 12.31 -8.65 12.68
CA ALA A 18 11.01 -8.17 13.14
C ALA A 18 10.55 -6.91 12.39
N ALA A 19 11.44 -5.91 12.21
CA ALA A 19 11.13 -4.71 11.44
C ALA A 19 10.80 -5.05 9.97
N ALA A 20 11.54 -5.97 9.35
CA ALA A 20 11.25 -6.43 8.00
C ALA A 20 9.92 -7.20 7.89
N ALA A 21 9.51 -7.93 8.93
CA ALA A 21 8.21 -8.59 8.98
C ALA A 21 7.05 -7.56 9.08
N VAL A 22 7.18 -6.56 9.96
CA VAL A 22 6.20 -5.48 10.09
C VAL A 22 6.08 -4.69 8.79
N TYR A 23 7.21 -4.30 8.19
CA TYR A 23 7.21 -3.57 6.92
C TYR A 23 6.49 -4.35 5.81
N ARG A 24 6.78 -5.65 5.66
CA ARG A 24 6.10 -6.50 4.67
C ARG A 24 4.59 -6.57 4.92
N SER A 25 4.18 -6.79 6.16
CA SER A 25 2.76 -6.83 6.52
C SER A 25 2.06 -5.49 6.23
N THR A 26 2.68 -4.36 6.56
CA THR A 26 2.14 -3.03 6.24
C THR A 26 2.07 -2.79 4.74
N LEU A 27 3.08 -3.22 3.98
CA LEU A 27 3.10 -3.10 2.52
C LEU A 27 1.97 -3.93 1.88
N ASP A 28 1.74 -5.15 2.37
CA ASP A 28 0.68 -6.02 1.89
C ASP A 28 -0.70 -5.40 2.17
N GLN A 29 -0.92 -4.89 3.39
CA GLN A 29 -2.15 -4.17 3.75
C GLN A 29 -2.37 -2.94 2.88
N HIS A 30 -1.33 -2.16 2.64
CA HIS A 30 -1.38 -1.01 1.74
C HIS A 30 -1.74 -1.43 0.31
N ASN A 31 -1.12 -2.49 -0.22
CA ASN A 31 -1.40 -2.97 -1.56
C ASN A 31 -2.83 -3.50 -1.72
N GLN A 32 -3.35 -4.17 -0.69
CA GLN A 32 -4.73 -4.61 -0.64
C GLN A 32 -5.68 -3.40 -0.64
N ALA A 33 -5.50 -2.44 0.27
CA ALA A 33 -6.33 -1.24 0.34
C ALA A 33 -6.29 -0.44 -0.97
N ARG A 34 -5.12 -0.34 -1.62
CA ARG A 34 -4.98 0.30 -2.93
C ARG A 34 -5.79 -0.42 -4.01
N THR A 35 -5.77 -1.76 -4.00
CA THR A 35 -6.52 -2.58 -4.95
C THR A 35 -8.03 -2.40 -4.78
N GLU A 36 -8.51 -2.40 -3.54
CA GLU A 36 -9.92 -2.16 -3.19
C GLU A 36 -10.36 -0.75 -3.61
N LEU A 37 -9.54 0.28 -3.35
CA LEU A 37 -9.82 1.65 -3.79
C LEU A 37 -9.91 1.76 -5.31
N HIS A 38 -8.98 1.14 -6.05
CA HIS A 38 -9.01 1.15 -7.52
C HIS A 38 -10.25 0.44 -8.06
N ALA A 39 -10.68 -0.66 -7.44
CA ALA A 39 -11.92 -1.34 -7.79
C ALA A 39 -13.15 -0.46 -7.53
N ALA A 40 -13.20 0.25 -6.40
CA ALA A 40 -14.27 1.19 -6.08
C ALA A 40 -14.33 2.35 -7.09
N ILE A 41 -13.19 2.92 -7.47
CA ILE A 41 -13.09 3.97 -8.51
C ILE A 41 -13.67 3.47 -9.83
N ARG A 42 -13.28 2.27 -10.28
CA ARG A 42 -13.82 1.68 -11.53
C ARG A 42 -15.32 1.44 -11.44
N ALA A 43 -15.82 0.93 -10.32
CA ALA A 43 -17.24 0.72 -10.09
C ALA A 43 -18.03 2.03 -10.12
N ALA A 44 -17.52 3.09 -9.49
CA ALA A 44 -18.12 4.43 -9.51
C ALA A 44 -18.23 4.98 -10.95
N LEU A 45 -17.14 4.87 -11.73
CA LEU A 45 -17.14 5.29 -13.13
C LEU A 45 -18.11 4.46 -13.98
N ALA A 46 -18.19 3.15 -13.75
CA ALA A 46 -19.14 2.27 -14.43
C ALA A 46 -20.60 2.59 -14.08
N ALA A 47 -20.86 3.10 -12.87
CA ALA A 47 -22.16 3.62 -12.45
C ALA A 47 -22.51 4.99 -13.07
N GLY A 48 -21.60 5.58 -13.86
CA GLY A 48 -21.83 6.84 -14.57
C GLY A 48 -21.42 8.09 -13.78
N LEU A 49 -20.73 7.95 -12.63
CA LEU A 49 -20.22 9.10 -11.89
C LEU A 49 -19.16 9.85 -12.72
N PRO A 50 -19.19 11.19 -12.75
CA PRO A 50 -18.23 11.98 -13.51
C PRO A 50 -16.84 11.90 -12.87
N ILE A 51 -15.79 11.84 -13.71
CA ILE A 51 -14.39 11.75 -13.28
C ILE A 51 -14.03 12.83 -12.24
N GLY A 52 -14.57 14.04 -12.37
CA GLY A 52 -14.32 15.13 -11.42
C GLY A 52 -14.85 14.86 -10.01
N GLN A 53 -16.01 14.22 -9.90
CA GLN A 53 -16.57 13.81 -8.61
C GLN A 53 -15.75 12.67 -8.01
N VAL A 54 -15.46 11.63 -8.80
CA VAL A 54 -14.66 10.48 -8.36
C VAL A 54 -13.26 10.92 -7.90
N ALA A 55 -12.62 11.85 -8.61
CA ALA A 55 -11.34 12.44 -8.21
C ALA A 55 -11.41 13.14 -6.84
N THR A 56 -12.47 13.93 -6.62
CA THR A 56 -12.68 14.64 -5.35
C THR A 56 -12.89 13.67 -4.19
N GLU A 57 -13.70 12.64 -4.37
CA GLU A 57 -14.02 11.66 -3.31
C GLU A 57 -12.85 10.69 -3.04
N SER A 58 -12.10 10.29 -4.06
CA SER A 58 -10.94 9.41 -3.89
C SER A 58 -9.66 10.13 -3.44
N GLY A 59 -9.63 11.47 -3.46
CA GLY A 59 -8.44 12.27 -3.17
C GLY A 59 -7.38 12.23 -4.26
N PHE A 60 -7.68 11.69 -5.44
CA PHE A 60 -6.79 11.66 -6.59
C PHE A 60 -7.06 12.82 -7.55
N ASP A 61 -6.04 13.17 -8.34
CA ASP A 61 -6.27 14.04 -9.48
C ASP A 61 -7.03 13.30 -10.61
N ARG A 62 -7.61 14.07 -11.53
CA ARG A 62 -8.43 13.53 -12.63
C ARG A 62 -7.62 12.65 -13.58
N GLU A 63 -6.33 12.90 -13.73
CA GLU A 63 -5.47 12.15 -14.63
C GLU A 63 -5.15 10.77 -14.06
N HIS A 64 -4.93 10.70 -12.75
CA HIS A 64 -4.76 9.45 -12.04
C HIS A 64 -6.03 8.60 -12.12
N VAL A 65 -7.22 9.19 -11.93
CA VAL A 65 -8.50 8.48 -12.08
C VAL A 65 -8.68 7.93 -13.50
N ARG A 66 -8.29 8.69 -14.55
CA ARG A 66 -8.29 8.18 -15.94
C ARG A 66 -7.35 6.98 -16.10
N ARG A 67 -6.15 7.06 -15.52
CA ARG A 67 -5.20 5.95 -15.56
C ARG A 67 -5.74 4.69 -14.89
N ILE A 68 -6.45 4.81 -13.76
CA ILE A 68 -7.10 3.67 -13.07
C ILE A 68 -8.22 3.05 -13.92
N ARG A 69 -8.99 3.87 -14.65
CA ARG A 69 -10.03 3.42 -15.58
C ARG A 69 -9.43 2.63 -16.74
N ASP A 70 -8.30 3.11 -17.27
CA ASP A 70 -7.68 2.58 -18.48
C ASP A 70 -6.67 1.46 -18.18
N SER A 71 -6.24 1.30 -16.93
CA SER A 71 -5.42 0.17 -16.48
C SER A 71 -6.31 -1.08 -16.31
N SER A 72 -6.23 -1.98 -17.29
CA SER A 72 -6.74 -3.35 -17.23
C SER A 72 -5.83 -4.26 -16.41
#